data_AF-A0A139PGF2-F1
#
_entry.id   AF-A0A139PGF2-F1
#
_cell.length_a   1.000
_cell.length_b   1.000
_cell.length_c   1.000
_cell.angle_alpha   90.00
_cell.angle_beta   90.00
_cell.angle_gamma   90.00
#
_symmetry.space_group_name_H-M   'P 1'
#
loop_
_entity.id
_entity.type
_entity.pdbx_description
1 polymer ?
#
loop_
_entity_poly.entity_id
_entity_poly.type
_entity_poly.pdbx_seq_one_letter_code
_entity_poly.pdbx_strand_id
1 'polypeptide(L)' 'MRVAKMAIQTRQDQLSINQVSVQVERSAKSLKVYHEGKVVIAVEKN' A
#
# COMPACT_ATOMS: atom_id res chain seq x y z
N MET A 1 -8.35 -6.25 4.34
CA MET A 1 -7.40 -5.45 3.51
C MET A 1 -7.96 -5.19 2.10
N ARG A 2 -9.03 -4.41 1.96
CA ARG A 2 -9.55 -3.99 0.63
C ARG A 2 -8.87 -2.70 0.14
N VAL A 3 -8.76 -1.70 1.02
CA VAL A 3 -8.14 -0.39 0.71
C VAL A 3 -6.69 -0.53 0.25
N ALA A 4 -5.88 -1.36 0.91
CA ALA A 4 -4.50 -1.65 0.48
C ALA A 4 -4.42 -2.26 -0.92
N LYS A 5 -5.30 -3.22 -1.26
CA LYS A 5 -5.37 -3.80 -2.61
C LYS A 5 -5.84 -2.77 -3.64
N MET A 6 -6.83 -1.95 -3.29
CA MET A 6 -7.31 -0.87 -4.15
C MET A 6 -6.20 0.13 -4.44
N ALA A 7 -5.45 0.59 -3.43
CA ALA A 7 -4.31 1.51 -3.61
C ALA A 7 -3.23 0.94 -4.56
N ILE A 8 -2.99 -0.37 -4.51
CA ILE A 8 -2.10 -1.06 -5.45
C ILE A 8 -2.69 -1.05 -6.86
N GLN A 9 -3.96 -1.44 -7.01
CA GLN A 9 -4.66 -1.55 -8.30
C GLN A 9 -4.84 -0.20 -9.01
N THR A 10 -5.17 0.86 -8.26
CA THR A 10 -5.31 2.22 -8.79
C THR A 10 -3.98 2.94 -8.96
N ARG A 11 -2.85 2.29 -8.61
CA ARG A 11 -1.50 2.86 -8.62
C ARG A 11 -1.37 4.14 -7.80
N GLN A 12 -2.18 4.30 -6.75
CA GLN A 12 -2.10 5.44 -5.85
C GLN A 12 -1.10 5.17 -4.73
N ASP A 13 -0.20 6.11 -4.50
CA ASP A 13 0.81 6.02 -3.44
C ASP A 13 0.23 6.33 -2.05
N GLN A 14 -0.97 6.92 -2.00
CA GLN A 14 -1.76 7.04 -0.78
C GLN A 14 -3.24 6.92 -1.13
N LEU A 15 -3.99 6.19 -0.31
CA LEU A 15 -5.44 6.07 -0.43
C LEU A 15 -6.08 6.13 0.95
N SER A 16 -7.02 7.05 1.13
CA SER A 16 -7.83 7.15 2.34
C SER A 16 -9.29 6.91 2.00
N ILE A 17 -9.90 5.90 2.61
CA ILE A 17 -11.32 5.56 2.45
C ILE A 17 -11.89 5.23 3.82
N ASN A 18 -13.03 5.82 4.18
CA ASN A 18 -13.77 5.52 5.41
C ASN A 18 -12.87 5.48 6.65
N GLN A 19 -12.09 6.54 6.86
CA GLN A 19 -11.13 6.71 7.96
C GLN A 19 -9.92 5.75 7.94
N VAL A 20 -9.82 4.84 6.97
CA VAL A 20 -8.66 3.97 6.77
C VAL A 20 -7.73 4.63 5.76
N SER A 21 -6.53 5.00 6.20
CA SER A 21 -5.48 5.58 5.34
C SER A 21 -4.34 4.60 5.13
N VAL A 22 -4.03 4.29 3.88
CA VAL A 22 -2.87 3.46 3.51
C VAL A 22 -1.89 4.25 2.66
N GLN A 23 -0.61 3.98 2.86
CA GLN A 23 0.47 4.50 2.02
C GLN A 23 1.16 3.35 1.31
N VAL A 24 1.42 3.51 0.02
CA VAL A 24 2.12 2.53 -0.80
C VAL A 24 3.48 3.09 -1.18
N GLU A 25 4.53 2.41 -0.75
CA GLU A 25 5.90 2.67 -1.20
C GLU A 25 6.27 1.66 -2.27
N ARG A 26 6.55 2.17 -3.48
CA ARG A 26 7.02 1.37 -4.61
C ARG A 26 8.47 1.70 -4.88
N SER A 27 9.28 0.66 -4.97
CA SER A 27 10.64 0.72 -5.48
C SER A 27 10.77 -0.21 -6.68
N ALA A 28 11.89 -0.14 -7.39
CA ALA A 28 12.18 -1.08 -8.48
C ALA A 28 12.17 -2.55 -8.02
N LYS A 29 12.49 -2.80 -6.74
CA LYS A 29 12.68 -4.14 -6.17
C LYS A 29 11.58 -4.55 -5.18
N SER A 30 10.71 -3.64 -4.77
CA SER A 30 9.74 -3.93 -3.71
C SER A 30 8.48 -3.09 -3.81
N LEU A 31 7.41 -3.60 -3.22
CA LEU A 31 6.19 -2.87 -2.92
C LEU A 31 5.85 -3.09 -1.45
N LYS A 32 5.74 -2.01 -0.68
CA LYS A 32 5.30 -2.04 0.71
C LYS A 32 4.05 -1.19 0.86
N VAL A 33 3.07 -1.69 1.62
CA VAL A 33 1.89 -0.91 1.99
C VAL A 33 1.87 -0.76 3.51
N TYR A 34 1.70 0.47 3.96
CA TYR A 34 1.65 0.85 5.35
C TYR A 34 0.22 1.25 5.72
N HIS A 35 -0.19 0.88 6.92
CA HIS A 35 -1.42 1.32 7.56
C HIS A 35 -1.04 1.71 8.99
N GLU A 36 -1.29 2.98 9.37
CA GLU A 36 -0.94 3.50 10.71
C GLU A 36 0.54 3.27 11.07
N GLY A 37 1.44 3.45 10.10
CA GLY A 37 2.89 3.25 10.26
C GLY A 37 3.34 1.78 10.29
N LYS A 38 2.42 0.81 10.22
CA LYS A 38 2.75 -0.63 10.18
C LYS A 38 2.66 -1.18 8.77
N VAL A 39 3.61 -2.02 8.39
CA VAL A 39 3.58 -2.72 7.09
C VAL A 39 2.50 -3.80 7.12
N VAL A 40 1.56 -3.73 6.18
CA VAL A 40 0.44 -4.67 6.05
C VAL A 40 0.53 -5.51 4.78
N ILE A 41 1.29 -5.05 3.79
CA ILE A 41 1.66 -5.81 2.59
C ILE A 41 3.13 -5.52 2.30
N ALA A 42 3.91 -6.57 2.04
CA ALA A 42 5.27 -6.47 1.53
C ALA A 42 5.43 -7.48 0.40
N VAL A 43 5.90 -7.02 -0.75
CA VAL A 43 6.20 -7.83 -1.93
C VAL A 43 7.60 -7.46 -2.40
N GLU A 44 8.47 -8.44 -2.58
CA GLU A 44 9.77 -8.25 -3.22
C GLU A 44 9.72 -8.80 -4.65
N LYS A 45 10.34 -8.08 -5.59
CA LYS A 45 10.54 -8.52 -6.96
C LYS A 45 11.93 -9.14 -7.05
N ASN A 46 11.97 -10.46 -7.20
CA ASN A 46 13.16 -11.20 -7.64
C ASN A 46 13.31 -11.10 -9.16
#